data_AF-A0A366ZER1-F1
#
_entry.id   AF-A0A366ZER1-F1
#
_cell.length_a   1.000
_cell.length_b   1.000
_cell.length_c   1.000
_cell.angle_alpha   90.00
_cell.angle_beta   90.00
_cell.angle_gamma   90.00
#
_symmetry.space_group_name_H-M   'P 1'
#
loop_
_entity.id
_entity.type
_entity.pdbx_description
1 polymer ?
#
loop_
_entity_poly.entity_id
_entity_poly.type
_entity_poly.pdbx_seq_one_letter_code
_entity_poly.pdbx_strand_id
1 'polypeptide(L)'
;MGESVGVQAGRVCPGCGEQNSIPLVFGMPGFDDFRRAEAGVVALGGCLTPDDERAFVCRTCELAWGSESDPTADEAELSGLLGVTHRDVIRALGAGWRREASAGGQEGVAWFVSGEPAQVAVGVQSSRFVLDRPLTSWDDVRPGPLMADGPRFTREDLLDDPQGVAWVAEDIASRRRRSFRWCRTCRRSTPPESFVGSQSACERCVRLGDPDG
;
A
#
# COMPACT_ATOMS: atom_id res chain seq x y z
N MET A 1 7.80 12.58 16.40
CA MET A 1 8.22 11.79 15.22
C MET A 1 7.10 10.82 14.95
N GLY A 2 6.38 11.00 13.84
CA GLY A 2 5.16 10.26 13.56
C GLY A 2 5.49 8.78 13.42
N GLU A 3 5.11 7.99 14.44
CA GLU A 3 5.08 6.55 14.32
C GLU A 3 4.30 6.19 13.06
N SER A 4 4.95 5.47 12.14
CA SER A 4 4.27 4.65 11.16
C SER A 4 3.61 3.47 11.90
N VAL A 5 2.60 3.77 12.71
CA VAL A 5 1.83 2.78 13.47
C VAL A 5 1.03 1.93 12.49
N GLY A 6 1.44 0.67 12.40
CA GLY A 6 0.56 -0.45 12.05
C GLY A 6 0.41 -0.71 10.55
N VAL A 7 1.00 -1.84 10.13
CA VAL A 7 0.55 -2.70 9.02
C VAL A 7 -0.20 -1.96 7.90
N GLN A 8 0.51 -1.53 6.85
CA GLN A 8 -0.19 -1.32 5.57
C GLN A 8 -0.54 -2.70 5.01
N ALA A 9 -1.64 -3.25 5.53
CA ALA A 9 -2.25 -4.48 5.10
C ALA A 9 -2.30 -4.57 3.57
N GLY A 10 -1.93 -5.75 3.05
CA GLY A 10 -2.33 -6.17 1.71
C GLY A 10 -1.41 -5.76 0.55
N ARG A 11 -0.18 -5.31 0.78
CA ARG A 11 0.74 -5.12 -0.36
C ARG A 11 0.94 -6.47 -1.09
N VAL A 12 0.64 -6.49 -2.38
CA VAL A 12 0.88 -7.65 -3.25
C VAL A 12 2.38 -7.79 -3.44
N CYS A 13 2.90 -8.99 -3.18
CA CYS A 13 4.30 -9.29 -3.41
C CYS A 13 4.61 -9.19 -4.91
N PRO A 14 5.62 -8.41 -5.33
CA PRO A 14 6.00 -8.34 -6.74
C PRO A 14 6.57 -9.66 -7.28
N GLY A 15 7.05 -10.55 -6.39
CA GLY A 15 7.59 -11.86 -6.79
C GLY A 15 6.52 -12.93 -7.02
N CYS A 16 5.51 -13.03 -6.15
CA CYS A 16 4.54 -14.13 -6.21
C CYS A 16 3.08 -13.68 -6.38
N GLY A 17 2.79 -12.38 -6.41
CA GLY A 17 1.42 -11.88 -6.55
C GLY A 17 0.54 -12.03 -5.29
N GLU A 18 1.03 -12.69 -4.24
CA GLU A 18 0.25 -12.92 -3.02
C GLU A 18 0.17 -11.66 -2.14
N GLN A 19 -1.00 -11.46 -1.54
CA GLN A 19 -1.29 -10.36 -0.61
C GLN A 19 -0.80 -10.68 0.81
N ASN A 20 0.46 -11.09 0.93
CA ASN A 20 1.01 -11.65 2.16
C ASN A 20 2.26 -10.92 2.64
N SER A 21 2.35 -9.63 2.31
CA SER A 21 3.51 -8.80 2.59
C SER A 21 3.33 -7.99 3.87
N ILE A 22 4.38 -7.90 4.68
CA ILE A 22 4.39 -7.16 5.95
C ILE A 22 5.59 -6.19 5.99
N PRO A 23 5.50 -5.10 6.76
CA PRO A 23 6.62 -4.18 6.95
C PRO A 23 7.83 -4.88 7.55
N LEU A 24 9.02 -4.55 7.05
CA LEU A 24 10.29 -4.99 7.60
C LEU A 24 10.89 -3.84 8.43
N VAL A 25 11.15 -4.11 9.71
CA VAL A 25 11.63 -3.12 10.68
C VAL A 25 13.07 -3.43 11.05
N PHE A 26 13.98 -2.49 10.81
CA PHE A 26 15.38 -2.55 11.22
C PHE A 26 15.64 -1.66 12.43
N GLY A 27 16.77 -1.88 13.09
CA GLY A 27 17.21 -1.12 14.25
C GLY A 27 16.95 -1.86 15.56
N MET A 28 16.91 -1.14 16.68
CA MET A 28 16.69 -1.73 17.99
C MET A 28 15.19 -1.81 18.29
N PRO A 29 14.54 -2.98 18.15
CA PRO A 29 13.10 -3.12 18.38
C PRO A 29 12.74 -2.88 19.85
N GLY A 30 11.65 -2.14 20.07
CA GLY A 30 11.03 -2.02 21.39
C GLY A 30 10.12 -3.21 21.72
N PHE A 31 9.55 -3.22 22.93
CA PHE A 31 8.60 -4.24 23.36
C PHE A 31 7.39 -4.38 22.40
N ASP A 32 6.89 -3.25 21.90
CA ASP A 32 5.76 -3.25 20.97
C ASP A 32 6.10 -3.86 19.60
N ASP A 33 7.34 -3.68 19.13
CA ASP A 33 7.79 -4.27 17.86
C ASP A 33 7.88 -5.79 17.96
N PHE A 34 8.38 -6.33 19.09
CA PHE A 34 8.39 -7.77 19.34
C PHE A 34 6.97 -8.35 19.38
N ARG A 35 6.05 -7.72 20.12
CA ARG A 35 4.65 -8.15 20.18
C ARG A 35 3.99 -8.12 18.80
N ARG A 36 4.30 -7.11 17.97
CA ARG A 36 3.83 -7.01 16.58
C ARG A 36 4.45 -8.09 15.69
N ALA A 37 5.72 -8.44 15.90
CA ALA A 37 6.39 -9.50 15.16
C ALA A 37 5.79 -10.88 15.49
N GLU A 38 5.55 -11.18 16.77
CA GLU A 38 4.87 -12.41 17.22
C GLU A 38 3.44 -12.51 16.67
N ALA A 39 2.72 -11.39 16.61
CA ALA A 39 1.41 -11.33 15.96
C ALA A 39 1.47 -11.52 14.42
N GLY A 40 2.68 -11.57 13.85
CA GLY A 40 2.94 -11.73 12.42
C GLY A 40 2.56 -10.51 11.61
N VAL A 41 2.59 -9.32 12.20
CA VAL A 41 2.16 -8.07 11.56
C VAL A 41 3.32 -7.17 11.10
N VAL A 42 4.53 -7.46 11.55
CA VAL A 42 5.81 -6.91 11.06
C VAL A 42 6.86 -8.02 11.07
N ALA A 43 7.91 -7.87 10.27
CA ALA A 43 9.12 -8.68 10.36
C ALA A 43 10.25 -7.83 10.94
N LEU A 44 11.15 -8.46 11.70
CA LEU A 44 12.35 -7.80 12.25
C LEU A 44 13.53 -8.11 11.33
N GLY A 45 14.13 -7.08 10.75
CA GLY A 45 15.26 -7.19 9.80
C GLY A 45 16.63 -7.28 10.46
N GLY A 46 16.71 -7.09 11.78
CA GLY A 46 17.94 -7.10 12.55
C GLY A 46 18.28 -5.73 13.14
N CYS A 47 19.32 -5.71 13.98
CA CYS A 47 19.71 -4.50 14.73
C CYS A 47 20.48 -3.46 13.93
N LEU A 48 21.13 -3.88 12.83
CA LEU A 48 21.87 -2.99 11.93
C LEU A 48 20.95 -2.57 10.79
N THR A 49 20.81 -1.26 10.58
CA THR A 49 20.15 -0.67 9.42
C THR A 49 21.07 -0.79 8.21
N PRO A 50 20.75 -1.64 7.22
CA PRO A 50 21.55 -1.74 6.00
C PRO A 50 21.47 -0.43 5.20
N ASP A 51 22.50 -0.11 4.41
CA ASP A 51 22.49 1.10 3.56
C ASP A 51 21.34 1.10 2.55
N ASP A 52 20.86 -0.09 2.16
CA ASP A 52 19.72 -0.29 1.26
C ASP A 52 18.56 -0.97 2.01
N GLU A 53 17.81 -0.17 2.77
CA GLU A 53 16.70 -0.66 3.58
C GLU A 53 15.54 -1.16 2.73
N ARG A 54 15.20 -2.44 2.90
CA ARG A 54 14.00 -3.04 2.31
C ARG A 54 12.81 -2.71 3.21
N ALA A 55 11.78 -2.09 2.65
CA ALA A 55 10.61 -1.69 3.42
C ALA A 55 9.65 -2.85 3.73
N PHE A 56 9.68 -3.94 2.94
CA PHE A 56 8.72 -5.03 3.03
C PHE A 56 9.35 -6.41 2.87
N VAL A 57 8.66 -7.42 3.39
CA VAL A 57 8.94 -8.84 3.13
C VAL A 57 7.63 -9.61 2.88
N CYS A 58 7.63 -10.54 1.92
CA CYS A 58 6.52 -11.45 1.66
C CYS A 58 6.62 -12.67 2.57
N ARG A 59 5.56 -13.02 3.30
CA ARG A 59 5.55 -14.25 4.12
C ARG A 59 5.36 -15.53 3.31
N THR A 60 4.95 -15.44 2.04
CA THR A 60 4.75 -16.61 1.18
C THR A 60 6.04 -17.04 0.49
N CYS A 61 6.77 -16.08 -0.08
CA CYS A 61 7.98 -16.36 -0.86
C CYS A 61 9.25 -15.70 -0.31
N GLU A 62 9.17 -15.03 0.84
CA GLU A 62 10.29 -14.43 1.57
C GLU A 62 11.05 -13.32 0.84
N LEU A 63 10.58 -12.92 -0.35
CA LEU A 63 11.14 -11.79 -1.08
C LEU A 63 11.07 -10.53 -0.20
N ALA A 64 12.14 -9.75 -0.17
CA ALA A 64 12.16 -8.42 0.45
C ALA A 64 12.35 -7.33 -0.64
N TRP A 65 11.61 -6.23 -0.55
CA TRP A 65 11.61 -5.17 -1.58
C TRP A 65 11.24 -3.80 -1.01
N GLY A 66 11.17 -2.81 -1.90
CA GLY A 66 10.81 -1.43 -1.59
C GLY A 66 11.99 -0.64 -1.04
N SER A 67 13.21 -0.96 -1.46
CA SER A 67 14.38 -0.15 -1.13
C SER A 67 14.55 0.99 -2.11
N GLU A 68 15.18 2.09 -1.69
CA GLU A 68 15.36 3.27 -2.55
C GLU A 68 16.14 2.95 -3.85
N SER A 69 16.99 1.91 -3.84
CA SER A 69 17.88 1.58 -4.97
C SER A 69 17.41 0.46 -5.90
N ASP A 70 16.34 -0.27 -5.55
CA ASP A 70 15.88 -1.44 -6.30
C ASP A 70 14.37 -1.37 -6.59
N PRO A 71 13.96 -0.59 -7.62
CA PRO A 71 12.56 -0.44 -7.98
C PRO A 71 11.99 -1.73 -8.57
N THR A 72 10.72 -2.02 -8.25
CA THR A 72 9.93 -2.95 -9.04
C THR A 72 9.68 -2.41 -10.46
N ALA A 73 9.26 -3.27 -11.39
CA ALA A 73 8.99 -2.85 -12.78
C ALA A 73 7.95 -1.71 -12.84
N ASP A 74 6.88 -1.81 -12.03
CA ASP A 74 5.82 -0.80 -11.98
C ASP A 74 6.31 0.52 -11.36
N GLU A 75 7.17 0.46 -10.32
CA GLU A 75 7.77 1.66 -9.71
C GLU A 75 8.77 2.34 -10.64
N ALA A 76 9.55 1.56 -11.41
CA ALA A 76 10.44 2.09 -12.44
C ALA A 76 9.63 2.78 -13.55
N GLU A 77 8.51 2.19 -13.96
CA GLU A 77 7.60 2.82 -14.92
C GLU A 77 7.01 4.12 -14.38
N LEU A 78 6.47 4.10 -13.15
CA LEU A 78 5.92 5.29 -12.48
C LEU A 78 6.96 6.42 -12.41
N SER A 79 8.19 6.10 -11.98
CA SER A 79 9.30 7.05 -11.89
C SER A 79 9.63 7.66 -13.26
N GLY A 80 9.68 6.82 -14.30
CA GLY A 80 9.92 7.23 -15.68
C GLY A 80 8.83 8.18 -16.21
N LEU A 81 7.56 7.88 -15.93
CA LEU A 81 6.43 8.72 -16.33
C LEU A 81 6.41 10.08 -15.59
N LEU A 82 6.80 10.09 -14.31
CA LEU A 82 6.93 11.31 -13.52
C LEU A 82 8.20 12.13 -13.87
N GLY A 83 9.15 11.52 -14.58
CA GLY A 83 10.42 12.15 -14.95
C GLY A 83 11.34 12.41 -13.76
N VAL A 84 11.23 11.63 -12.68
CA VAL A 84 12.05 11.74 -11.46
C VAL A 84 12.79 10.43 -11.20
N THR A 85 13.74 10.43 -10.24
CA THR A 85 14.39 9.18 -9.83
C THR A 85 13.45 8.36 -8.95
N HIS A 86 13.66 7.04 -8.90
CA HIS A 86 12.91 6.17 -7.99
C HIS A 86 13.01 6.63 -6.53
N ARG A 87 14.19 7.13 -6.12
CA ARG A 87 14.41 7.68 -4.80
C ARG A 87 13.47 8.85 -4.47
N ASP A 88 13.22 9.73 -5.45
CA ASP A 88 12.31 10.86 -5.26
C ASP A 88 10.88 10.37 -5.06
N VAL A 89 10.46 9.33 -5.81
CA VAL A 89 9.16 8.67 -5.62
C VAL A 89 9.07 8.06 -4.23
N ILE A 90 10.07 7.32 -3.76
CA ILE A 90 10.04 6.73 -2.41
C ILE A 90 9.91 7.79 -1.32
N ARG A 91 10.64 8.91 -1.46
CA ARG A 91 10.60 10.00 -0.48
C ARG A 91 9.27 10.73 -0.43
N ALA A 92 8.62 10.89 -1.57
CA ALA A 92 7.37 11.67 -1.68
C ALA A 92 6.10 10.81 -1.59
N LEU A 93 6.16 9.55 -2.02
CA LEU A 93 4.99 8.70 -2.24
C LEU A 93 5.12 7.32 -1.55
N GLY A 94 6.32 6.97 -1.09
CA GLY A 94 6.63 5.64 -0.57
C GLY A 94 6.69 4.58 -1.67
N ALA A 95 6.93 3.33 -1.28
CA ALA A 95 7.01 2.19 -2.20
C ALA A 95 5.64 1.52 -2.43
N GLY A 96 5.65 0.39 -3.17
CA GLY A 96 4.57 -0.58 -3.36
C GLY A 96 3.51 -0.17 -4.36
N TRP A 97 3.91 0.61 -5.36
CA TRP A 97 3.07 1.00 -6.48
C TRP A 97 2.90 -0.16 -7.44
N ARG A 98 1.67 -0.36 -7.92
CA ARG A 98 1.33 -1.37 -8.92
C ARG A 98 0.55 -0.75 -10.05
N ARG A 99 0.86 -1.12 -11.29
CA ARG A 99 0.15 -0.61 -12.46
C ARG A 99 -1.25 -1.22 -12.54
N GLU A 100 -2.26 -0.37 -12.71
CA GLU A 100 -3.65 -0.81 -12.88
C GLU A 100 -3.91 -1.05 -14.38
N ALA A 101 -4.11 -2.33 -14.76
CA ALA A 101 -4.20 -2.76 -16.16
C ALA A 101 -5.49 -2.32 -16.87
N SER A 102 -6.54 -1.92 -16.14
CA SER A 102 -7.85 -1.60 -16.71
C SER A 102 -8.61 -0.62 -15.83
N ALA A 103 -8.10 0.60 -15.70
CA ALA A 103 -9.02 1.70 -15.44
C ALA A 103 -9.78 1.94 -16.75
N GLY A 104 -11.03 1.49 -16.85
CA GLY A 104 -11.99 1.91 -17.89
C GLY A 104 -12.28 3.43 -17.90
N GLY A 105 -11.25 4.28 -17.97
CA GLY A 105 -11.44 5.71 -18.17
C GLY A 105 -10.18 6.49 -18.55
N GLN A 106 -10.48 7.55 -19.30
CA GLN A 106 -9.64 8.55 -19.96
C GLN A 106 -8.41 7.99 -20.71
N GLU A 107 -8.52 7.95 -22.05
CA GLU A 107 -7.37 7.77 -22.94
C GLU A 107 -6.20 8.66 -22.50
N GLY A 108 -5.03 8.05 -22.30
CA GLY A 108 -3.78 8.78 -22.03
C GLY A 108 -3.41 9.02 -20.57
N VAL A 109 -4.12 8.43 -19.59
CA VAL A 109 -3.70 8.46 -18.17
C VAL A 109 -3.22 7.08 -17.72
N ALA A 110 -2.01 7.01 -17.18
CA ALA A 110 -1.47 5.79 -16.58
C ALA A 110 -1.75 5.77 -15.06
N TRP A 111 -2.48 4.76 -14.58
CA TRP A 111 -2.85 4.65 -13.17
C TRP A 111 -2.01 3.62 -12.42
N PHE A 112 -1.59 4.01 -11.22
CA PHE A 112 -0.86 3.18 -10.28
C PHE A 112 -1.56 3.22 -8.93
N VAL A 113 -1.59 2.11 -8.21
CA VAL A 113 -2.22 2.01 -6.89
C VAL A 113 -1.28 1.45 -5.85
N SER A 114 -1.49 1.84 -4.60
CA SER A 114 -0.75 1.31 -3.45
C SER A 114 -1.70 0.89 -2.33
N GLY A 115 -1.32 -0.17 -1.60
CA GLY A 115 -2.12 -0.87 -0.58
C GLY A 115 -3.05 -1.97 -1.13
N GLU A 116 -3.60 -2.81 -0.26
CA GLU A 116 -4.78 -3.65 -0.57
C GLU A 116 -5.74 -3.69 0.66
N PRO A 117 -7.01 -3.29 0.49
CA PRO A 117 -7.59 -2.77 -0.75
C PRO A 117 -6.86 -1.49 -1.12
N ALA A 118 -6.78 -1.17 -2.42
CA ALA A 118 -6.06 0.03 -2.85
C ALA A 118 -6.48 1.23 -1.99
N GLN A 119 -5.50 1.96 -1.46
CA GLN A 119 -5.72 3.04 -0.50
C GLN A 119 -5.45 4.40 -1.12
N VAL A 120 -4.46 4.46 -2.02
CA VAL A 120 -4.06 5.66 -2.77
C VAL A 120 -3.85 5.24 -4.22
N ALA A 121 -4.21 6.14 -5.14
CA ALA A 121 -3.93 6.01 -6.55
C ALA A 121 -3.16 7.24 -7.05
N VAL A 122 -2.24 7.01 -7.98
CA VAL A 122 -1.53 8.04 -8.74
C VAL A 122 -1.94 7.88 -10.20
N GLY A 123 -2.54 8.93 -10.77
CA GLY A 123 -2.82 9.00 -12.20
C GLY A 123 -1.84 9.94 -12.87
N VAL A 124 -1.01 9.43 -13.78
CA VAL A 124 0.00 10.23 -14.50
C VAL A 124 -0.50 10.55 -15.90
N GLN A 125 -0.51 11.84 -16.24
CA GLN A 125 -0.87 12.35 -17.56
C GLN A 125 0.18 13.36 -18.03
N SER A 126 0.99 12.97 -19.01
CA SER A 126 2.06 13.79 -19.56
C SER A 126 3.06 14.24 -18.47
N SER A 127 3.05 15.53 -18.07
CA SER A 127 3.95 16.11 -17.07
C SER A 127 3.28 16.38 -15.72
N ARG A 128 2.03 15.94 -15.54
CA ARG A 128 1.26 16.14 -14.31
C ARG A 128 0.79 14.81 -13.77
N PHE A 129 0.56 14.75 -12.47
CA PHE A 129 -0.09 13.62 -11.86
C PHE A 129 -1.15 14.07 -10.84
N VAL A 130 -2.04 13.15 -10.51
CA VAL A 130 -3.11 13.35 -9.54
C VAL A 130 -3.01 12.27 -8.48
N LEU A 131 -3.14 12.68 -7.22
CA LEU A 131 -3.36 11.75 -6.11
C LEU A 131 -4.86 11.63 -5.84
N ASP A 132 -5.39 10.42 -5.84
CA ASP A 132 -6.81 10.20 -5.62
C ASP A 132 -7.11 8.93 -4.80
N ARG A 133 -8.37 8.80 -4.36
CA ARG A 133 -8.93 7.74 -3.51
C ARG A 133 -9.47 6.56 -4.33
N PRO A 134 -8.73 5.46 -4.54
CA PRO A 134 -9.16 4.25 -5.28
C PRO A 134 -10.61 3.87 -5.05
N LEU A 135 -11.42 3.77 -6.12
CA LEU A 135 -12.78 3.25 -6.03
C LEU A 135 -12.66 1.75 -5.80
N THR A 136 -12.73 1.34 -4.54
CA THR A 136 -12.78 -0.08 -4.18
C THR A 136 -14.08 -0.68 -4.69
N SER A 137 -14.01 -1.49 -5.75
CA SER A 137 -14.96 -2.57 -5.95
C SER A 137 -14.51 -3.77 -5.11
N TRP A 138 -15.48 -4.43 -4.47
CA TRP A 138 -15.25 -5.74 -3.85
C TRP A 138 -15.48 -6.89 -4.85
N ASP A 139 -15.85 -6.56 -6.09
CA ASP A 139 -15.99 -7.43 -7.26
C ASP A 139 -14.74 -7.36 -8.17
N ASP A 140 -14.55 -8.38 -9.03
CA ASP A 140 -13.38 -8.55 -9.93
C ASP A 140 -13.18 -7.42 -10.96
N VAL A 141 -14.17 -6.54 -11.16
CA VAL A 141 -14.09 -5.41 -12.09
C VAL A 141 -14.01 -4.11 -11.29
N ARG A 142 -12.79 -3.57 -11.15
CA ARG A 142 -12.61 -2.22 -10.61
C ARG A 142 -13.13 -1.19 -11.60
N PRO A 143 -14.08 -0.33 -11.22
CA PRO A 143 -14.49 0.77 -12.08
C PRO A 143 -13.28 1.68 -12.32
N GLY A 144 -12.95 1.90 -13.58
CA GLY A 144 -11.93 2.84 -13.99
C GLY A 144 -12.28 4.29 -13.68
N PRO A 145 -11.26 5.14 -13.74
CA PRO A 145 -10.71 5.84 -12.60
C PRO A 145 -11.78 6.71 -11.92
N LEU A 146 -11.87 6.69 -10.59
CA LEU A 146 -11.03 7.58 -9.79
C LEU A 146 -11.14 9.02 -10.29
N MET A 147 -11.98 9.79 -9.61
CA MET A 147 -12.42 11.10 -10.09
C MET A 147 -11.21 12.03 -10.16
N ALA A 148 -10.98 12.67 -11.31
CA ALA A 148 -9.90 13.63 -11.54
C ALA A 148 -10.01 14.95 -10.71
N ASP A 149 -10.67 14.87 -9.55
CA ASP A 149 -10.92 15.92 -8.55
C ASP A 149 -9.88 15.91 -7.42
N GLY A 150 -9.01 14.90 -7.38
CA GLY A 150 -7.88 14.86 -6.45
C GLY A 150 -6.89 16.02 -6.66
N PRO A 151 -6.06 16.36 -5.65
CA PRO A 151 -5.01 17.36 -5.81
C PRO A 151 -4.07 16.99 -6.96
N ARG A 152 -3.73 17.99 -7.78
CA ARG A 152 -2.85 17.85 -8.94
C ARG A 152 -1.47 18.36 -8.59
N PHE A 153 -0.47 17.64 -9.07
CA PHE A 153 0.94 17.91 -8.83
C PHE A 153 1.72 17.85 -10.14
N THR A 154 2.89 18.46 -10.12
CA THR A 154 3.89 18.40 -11.18
C THR A 154 5.15 17.70 -10.69
N ARG A 155 6.08 17.48 -11.62
CA ARG A 155 7.43 17.02 -11.28
C ARG A 155 8.11 17.92 -10.25
N GLU A 156 7.97 19.23 -10.38
CA GLU A 156 8.58 20.22 -9.50
C GLU A 156 8.07 20.05 -8.07
N ASP A 157 6.78 19.78 -7.86
CA ASP A 157 6.24 19.53 -6.52
C ASP A 157 6.91 18.33 -5.84
N LEU A 158 7.21 17.25 -6.58
CA LEU A 158 7.93 16.08 -6.04
C LEU A 158 9.37 16.39 -5.64
N LEU A 159 10.02 17.32 -6.34
CA LEU A 159 11.43 17.66 -6.13
C LEU A 159 11.59 18.74 -5.06
N ASP A 160 10.72 19.75 -5.07
CA ASP A 160 10.82 20.95 -4.25
C ASP A 160 10.08 20.78 -2.90
N ASP A 161 8.94 20.08 -2.88
CA ASP A 161 8.17 19.80 -1.67
C ASP A 161 7.67 18.33 -1.59
N PRO A 162 8.59 17.35 -1.50
CA PRO A 162 8.22 15.94 -1.37
C PRO A 162 7.38 15.67 -0.11
N GLN A 163 7.53 16.47 0.94
CA GLN A 163 6.79 16.30 2.20
C GLN A 163 5.32 16.72 2.06
N GLY A 164 5.03 17.80 1.31
CA GLY A 164 3.67 18.21 0.97
C GLY A 164 2.93 17.13 0.19
N VAL A 165 3.59 16.53 -0.82
CA VAL A 165 3.03 15.41 -1.59
C VAL A 165 2.78 14.20 -0.70
N ALA A 166 3.75 13.83 0.15
CA ALA A 166 3.63 12.71 1.07
C ALA A 166 2.48 12.88 2.06
N TRP A 167 2.28 14.10 2.58
CA TRP A 167 1.19 14.40 3.50
C TRP A 167 -0.18 14.20 2.84
N VAL A 168 -0.35 14.62 1.58
CA VAL A 168 -1.59 14.41 0.84
C VAL A 168 -1.84 12.92 0.58
N ALA A 169 -0.81 12.17 0.16
CA ALA A 169 -0.92 10.73 -0.02
C ALA A 169 -1.34 10.02 1.28
N GLU A 170 -0.76 10.42 2.41
CA GLU A 170 -1.06 9.84 3.73
C GLU A 170 -2.46 10.26 4.25
N ASP A 171 -2.93 11.49 4.00
CA ASP A 171 -4.31 11.88 4.31
C ASP A 171 -5.33 11.05 3.52
N ILE A 172 -5.08 10.82 2.23
CA ILE A 172 -5.89 9.93 1.38
C ILE A 172 -5.88 8.51 1.94
N ALA A 173 -4.70 7.95 2.20
CA ALA A 173 -4.53 6.59 2.70
C ALA A 173 -5.20 6.40 4.06
N SER A 174 -4.97 7.32 5.01
CA SER A 174 -5.47 7.21 6.38
C SER A 174 -7.00 7.27 6.45
N ARG A 175 -7.64 8.12 5.64
CA ARG A 175 -9.11 8.15 5.52
C ARG A 175 -9.65 6.84 4.96
N ARG A 176 -8.98 6.27 3.96
CA ARG A 176 -9.34 4.96 3.40
C ARG A 176 -9.15 3.81 4.39
N ARG A 177 -8.07 3.78 5.17
CA ARG A 177 -7.84 2.74 6.20
C ARG A 177 -8.98 2.65 7.21
N ARG A 178 -9.62 3.78 7.55
CA ARG A 178 -10.79 3.82 8.45
C ARG A 178 -12.07 3.24 7.83
N SER A 179 -12.15 3.17 6.50
CA SER A 179 -13.28 2.60 5.76
C SER A 179 -13.24 1.07 5.65
N PHE A 180 -12.13 0.43 6.02
CA PHE A 180 -11.99 -1.02 5.97
C PHE A 180 -12.05 -1.64 7.36
N ARG A 181 -12.35 -2.94 7.43
CA ARG A 181 -12.21 -3.74 8.65
C ARG A 181 -11.19 -4.84 8.44
N TRP A 182 -10.47 -5.19 9.49
CA TRP A 182 -9.42 -6.20 9.44
C TRP A 182 -9.90 -7.49 10.09
N CYS A 183 -10.03 -8.56 9.30
CA CYS A 183 -10.34 -9.88 9.85
C CYS A 183 -9.09 -10.49 10.48
N ARG A 184 -9.14 -10.82 11.77
CA ARG A 184 -8.00 -11.44 12.47
C ARG A 184 -7.73 -12.88 12.03
N THR A 185 -8.75 -13.57 11.51
CA THR A 185 -8.69 -14.98 11.09
C THR A 185 -7.98 -15.14 9.74
N CYS A 186 -8.53 -14.57 8.67
CA CYS A 186 -7.90 -14.66 7.34
C CYS A 186 -6.85 -13.58 7.10
N ARG A 187 -6.72 -12.58 7.99
CA ARG A 187 -5.79 -11.45 7.86
C ARG A 187 -5.96 -10.72 6.52
N ARG A 188 -7.23 -10.51 6.15
CA ARG A 188 -7.61 -9.72 4.97
C ARG A 188 -8.50 -8.56 5.39
N SER A 189 -8.41 -7.48 4.62
CA SER A 189 -9.38 -6.40 4.65
C SER A 189 -10.74 -6.89 4.16
N THR A 190 -11.79 -6.43 4.82
CA THR A 190 -13.17 -6.77 4.49
C THR A 190 -14.03 -5.49 4.51
N PRO A 191 -15.11 -5.45 3.71
CA PRO A 191 -16.08 -4.38 3.82
C PRO A 191 -16.65 -4.31 5.24
N PRO A 192 -16.97 -3.11 5.76
CA PRO A 192 -17.63 -2.96 7.06
C PRO A 192 -18.90 -3.79 7.20
N GLU A 193 -19.69 -3.89 6.12
CA GLU A 193 -20.93 -4.65 6.06
C GLU A 193 -20.72 -6.17 6.17
N SER A 194 -19.54 -6.68 5.78
CA SER A 194 -19.18 -8.10 5.90
C SER A 194 -18.30 -8.40 7.11
N PHE A 195 -18.21 -7.47 8.07
CA PHE A 195 -17.41 -7.62 9.28
C PHE A 195 -18.27 -7.88 10.52
N VAL A 196 -18.02 -9.00 11.17
CA VAL A 196 -18.67 -9.38 12.43
C VAL A 196 -17.85 -8.83 13.60
N GLY A 197 -18.27 -7.66 14.09
CA GLY A 197 -17.54 -6.92 15.13
C GLY A 197 -17.29 -7.71 16.41
N SER A 198 -18.27 -8.51 16.86
CA SER A 198 -18.16 -9.34 18.06
C SER A 198 -17.06 -10.40 17.99
N GLN A 199 -16.74 -10.88 16.79
CA GLN A 199 -15.72 -11.90 16.55
C GLN A 199 -14.41 -11.33 15.98
N SER A 200 -14.36 -10.02 15.70
CA SER A 200 -13.23 -9.38 15.01
C SER A 200 -12.84 -10.11 13.71
N ALA A 201 -13.83 -10.65 12.99
CA ALA A 201 -13.64 -11.50 11.82
C ALA A 201 -14.62 -11.15 10.69
N CYS A 202 -14.27 -11.50 9.45
CA CYS A 202 -15.21 -11.38 8.33
C CYS A 202 -16.24 -12.51 8.37
N GLU A 203 -17.42 -12.28 7.80
CA GLU A 203 -18.52 -13.25 7.76
C GLU A 203 -18.09 -14.63 7.24
N ARG A 204 -17.23 -14.67 6.22
CA ARG A 204 -16.71 -15.94 5.67
C ARG A 204 -15.94 -16.74 6.71
N CYS A 205 -15.08 -16.08 7.49
CA CYS A 205 -14.32 -16.77 8.53
C CYS A 205 -15.20 -17.20 9.70
N VAL A 206 -16.23 -16.42 10.02
CA VAL A 206 -17.22 -16.80 11.03
C VAL A 206 -17.98 -18.05 10.59
N ARG A 207 -18.50 -18.08 9.35
CA ARG A 207 -19.23 -19.25 8.82
C ARG A 207 -18.38 -20.51 8.74
N LEU A 208 -17.09 -20.39 8.42
CA LEU A 208 -16.16 -21.53 8.35
C LEU A 208 -15.67 -22.01 9.72
N GLY A 209 -15.78 -21.18 10.74
CA GLY A 209 -15.37 -21.48 12.11
C GLY A 209 -16.51 -21.93 13.02
N ASP A 210 -17.75 -21.95 12.52
CA ASP A 210 -18.93 -22.36 13.26
C ASP A 210 -19.08 -23.90 13.19
N PRO A 211 -18.88 -24.64 14.29
CA PRO A 211 -18.98 -26.10 14.28
C PRO A 211 -20.42 -26.62 14.19
N ASP A 212 -21.43 -25.75 14.32
CA ASP A 212 -22.87 -26.10 14.33
C ASP A 212 -23.61 -25.67 13.04
N GLY A 213 -22.88 -25.44 11.95
CA GLY A 213 -23.43 -25.18 10.61
C GLY A 213 -23.93 -26.43 9.88
#